data_AF-A0A091VZE4-F1
#
_entry.id   AF-A0A091VZE4-F1
#
_cell.length_a   1.000
_cell.length_b   1.000
_cell.length_c   1.000
_cell.angle_alpha   90.00
_cell.angle_beta   90.00
_cell.angle_gamma   90.00
#
_symmetry.space_group_name_H-M   'P 1'
#
loop_
_entity.id
_entity.type
_entity.pdbx_description
1 polymer ?
#
loop_
_entity_poly.entity_id
_entity_poly.type
_entity_poly.pdbx_seq_one_letter_code
_entity_poly.pdbx_strand_id
1 'polypeptide(L)'
;KDRGQVKSIVRTLNFRKANFQLFKELINKTPLGMALRDKGAEQSWQIFKDAFHRAQELSIPRCKKSGKEGKRPAWLSHDLLVELKGKKRMHRQWKKVLVSREDYRDTARFCKDEIRKAKTWLELNLARDTKNNKGFYRYVNQKRKVKESIPPLMSKSCKVVTTDREKAEVVNNFFASVFTGSLAPHTSQGNGPFDGDHGGKGPPTLSEDQV
;
A
#
# COMPACT_ATOMS: atom_id res chain seq x y z
N LYS A 1 16.69 26.54 -10.28
CA LYS A 1 16.89 25.67 -9.09
C LYS A 1 16.05 24.43 -9.29
N ASP A 2 16.65 23.41 -9.88
CA ASP A 2 15.98 22.21 -10.37
C ASP A 2 15.76 21.25 -9.19
N ARG A 3 14.50 21.08 -8.76
CA ARG A 3 14.16 20.04 -7.77
C ARG A 3 14.00 18.74 -8.52
N GLY A 4 15.13 18.10 -8.81
CA GLY A 4 15.20 16.72 -9.26
C GLY A 4 14.47 15.84 -8.26
N GLN A 5 13.23 15.47 -8.56
CA GLN A 5 12.55 14.41 -7.85
C GLN A 5 13.37 13.15 -8.08
N VAL A 6 14.12 12.72 -7.05
CA VAL A 6 14.76 11.40 -7.03
C VAL A 6 13.63 10.38 -7.00
N LYS A 7 13.17 9.98 -8.19
CA LYS A 7 12.26 8.86 -8.35
C LYS A 7 13.03 7.64 -7.87
N SER A 8 12.61 7.05 -6.75
CA SER A 8 13.16 5.76 -6.31
C SER A 8 13.05 4.77 -7.48
N ILE A 9 14.17 4.34 -8.05
CA ILE A 9 14.21 3.37 -9.15
C ILE A 9 13.95 1.98 -8.54
N VAL A 10 12.76 1.80 -7.95
CA VAL A 10 12.32 0.49 -7.50
C VAL A 10 11.93 -0.28 -8.75
N ARG A 11 12.81 -1.17 -9.18
CA ARG A 11 12.52 -2.14 -10.25
C ARG A 11 11.65 -3.24 -9.66
N THR A 12 10.58 -3.62 -10.36
CA THR A 12 9.67 -4.70 -9.92
C THR A 12 9.52 -5.70 -11.05
N LEU A 13 9.26 -6.96 -10.70
CA LEU A 13 9.07 -8.03 -11.67
C LEU A 13 7.81 -7.81 -12.49
N ASN A 14 7.91 -8.00 -13.81
CA ASN A 14 6.80 -7.87 -14.73
C ASN A 14 6.23 -9.25 -15.09
N PHE A 15 5.35 -9.77 -14.23
CA PHE A 15 4.72 -11.08 -14.44
C PHE A 15 3.87 -11.18 -15.72
N ARG A 16 3.41 -10.07 -16.28
CA ARG A 16 2.67 -10.08 -17.56
C ARG A 16 3.54 -10.46 -18.76
N LYS A 17 4.86 -10.26 -18.64
CA LYS A 17 5.84 -10.60 -19.68
C LYS A 17 6.75 -11.76 -19.24
N ALA A 18 6.35 -12.50 -18.22
CA ALA A 18 7.13 -13.63 -17.73
C ALA A 18 7.06 -14.81 -18.72
N ASN A 19 8.20 -15.46 -18.95
CA ASN A 19 8.24 -16.75 -19.64
C ASN A 19 8.11 -17.87 -18.61
N PHE A 20 6.87 -18.26 -18.29
CA PHE A 20 6.60 -19.30 -17.29
C PHE A 20 7.08 -20.68 -17.72
N GLN A 21 7.16 -20.95 -19.02
CA GLN A 21 7.69 -22.20 -19.55
C GLN A 21 9.18 -22.32 -19.22
N LEU A 22 9.96 -21.28 -19.53
CA LEU A 22 11.38 -21.20 -19.16
C LEU A 22 11.58 -21.26 -17.64
N PHE A 23 10.73 -20.59 -16.86
CA PHE A 23 10.79 -20.64 -15.41
C PHE A 23 10.63 -22.08 -14.89
N LYS A 24 9.62 -22.80 -15.37
CA LYS A 24 9.34 -24.19 -14.98
C LYS A 24 10.50 -25.11 -15.38
N GLU A 25 11.06 -24.93 -16.57
CA GLU A 25 12.23 -25.69 -17.03
C GLU A 25 13.47 -25.45 -16.15
N LEU A 26 13.75 -24.21 -15.77
CA LEU A 26 14.90 -23.88 -14.91
C LEU A 26 14.77 -24.48 -13.50
N ILE A 27 13.57 -24.46 -12.93
CA ILE A 27 13.30 -25.09 -11.63
C ILE A 27 13.45 -26.62 -11.73
N ASN A 28 12.86 -27.24 -12.76
CA ASN A 28 12.90 -28.68 -12.94
C ASN A 28 14.29 -29.23 -13.29
N LYS A 29 15.13 -28.44 -13.98
CA LYS A 29 16.53 -28.78 -14.28
C LYS A 29 17.44 -28.69 -13.06
N THR A 30 17.04 -27.99 -12.01
CA THR A 30 17.84 -27.88 -10.80
C THR A 30 17.68 -29.17 -9.99
N PRO A 31 18.75 -29.95 -9.72
CA PRO A 31 18.68 -31.23 -9.03
C PRO A 31 18.51 -31.05 -7.52
N LEU A 32 17.41 -30.39 -7.11
CA LEU A 32 17.10 -30.09 -5.71
C LEU A 32 17.04 -31.36 -4.86
N GLY A 33 16.55 -32.48 -5.42
CA GLY A 33 16.52 -33.76 -4.70
C GLY A 33 17.89 -34.26 -4.24
N MET A 34 18.96 -34.00 -5.00
CA MET A 34 20.33 -34.31 -4.57
C MET A 34 20.92 -33.21 -3.69
N ALA A 35 20.68 -31.94 -4.04
CA ALA A 35 21.23 -30.80 -3.31
C ALA A 35 20.71 -30.67 -1.85
N LEU A 36 19.55 -31.26 -1.56
CA LEU A 36 18.87 -31.17 -0.26
C LEU A 36 19.06 -32.41 0.63
N ARG A 37 19.59 -33.52 0.08
CA ARG A 37 19.57 -34.85 0.74
C ARG A 37 20.30 -34.90 2.08
N ASP A 38 21.35 -34.09 2.22
CA ASP A 38 22.22 -34.06 3.41
C ASP A 38 22.24 -32.68 4.10
N LYS A 39 21.20 -31.87 3.91
CA LYS A 39 21.13 -30.48 4.40
C LYS A 39 20.02 -30.31 5.44
N GLY A 40 20.32 -29.57 6.51
CA GLY A 40 19.33 -29.17 7.51
C GLY A 40 18.27 -28.23 6.92
N ALA A 41 17.12 -28.10 7.58
CA ALA A 41 15.96 -27.38 7.07
C ALA A 41 16.28 -25.95 6.58
N GLU A 42 17.07 -25.19 7.34
CA GLU A 42 17.43 -23.81 6.98
C GLU A 42 18.34 -23.75 5.74
N GLN A 43 19.33 -24.65 5.66
CA GLN A 43 20.23 -24.73 4.51
C GLN A 43 19.47 -25.17 3.25
N SER A 44 18.58 -26.15 3.41
CA SER A 44 17.69 -26.62 2.36
C SER A 44 16.78 -25.49 1.84
N TRP A 45 16.22 -24.68 2.74
CA TRP A 45 15.42 -23.52 2.38
C TRP A 45 16.23 -22.46 1.63
N GLN A 46 17.47 -22.20 2.03
CA GLN A 46 18.33 -21.24 1.36
C GLN A 46 18.67 -21.67 -0.07
N ILE A 47 19.02 -22.96 -0.26
CA ILE A 47 19.31 -23.54 -1.58
C ILE A 47 18.10 -23.40 -2.51
N PHE A 48 16.90 -23.69 -2.00
CA PHE A 48 15.66 -23.54 -2.75
C PHE A 48 15.40 -22.07 -3.12
N LYS A 49 15.49 -21.14 -2.16
CA LYS A 49 15.30 -19.70 -2.40
C LYS A 49 16.24 -19.20 -3.48
N ASP A 50 17.50 -19.61 -3.44
CA ASP A 50 18.50 -19.14 -4.40
C ASP A 50 18.23 -19.68 -5.81
N ALA A 51 17.84 -20.96 -5.92
CA ALA A 51 17.44 -21.55 -7.20
C ALA A 51 16.19 -20.86 -7.77
N PHE A 52 15.20 -20.59 -6.91
CA PHE A 52 13.98 -19.89 -7.28
C PHE A 52 14.25 -18.46 -7.77
N HIS A 53 15.07 -17.70 -7.03
CA HIS A 53 15.44 -16.34 -7.43
C HIS A 53 16.22 -16.32 -8.74
N ARG A 54 17.15 -17.27 -8.97
CA ARG A 54 17.86 -17.38 -10.25
C ARG A 54 16.90 -17.64 -11.41
N ALA A 55 15.98 -18.59 -11.25
CA ALA A 55 14.97 -18.88 -12.28
C ALA A 55 14.09 -17.64 -12.54
N GLN A 56 13.73 -16.91 -11.48
CA GLN A 56 12.91 -15.71 -11.55
C GLN A 56 13.63 -14.58 -12.30
N GLU A 57 14.93 -14.40 -12.10
CA GLU A 57 15.71 -13.37 -12.79
C GLU A 57 15.87 -13.63 -14.27
N LEU A 58 16.01 -14.89 -14.67
CA LEU A 58 16.20 -15.28 -16.07
C LEU A 58 14.88 -15.29 -16.86
N SER A 59 13.76 -15.55 -16.20
CA SER A 59 12.46 -15.74 -16.88
C SER A 59 11.50 -14.55 -16.74
N ILE A 60 11.68 -13.69 -15.73
CA ILE A 60 10.77 -12.58 -15.45
C ILE A 60 11.49 -11.24 -15.62
N PRO A 61 11.21 -10.50 -16.70
CA PRO A 61 11.85 -9.21 -16.91
C PRO A 61 11.46 -8.22 -15.82
N ARG A 62 12.44 -7.43 -15.36
CA ARG A 62 12.21 -6.34 -14.41
C ARG A 62 11.71 -5.10 -15.15
N CYS A 63 10.60 -4.51 -14.72
CA CYS A 63 10.12 -3.22 -15.21
C CYS A 63 10.39 -2.13 -14.19
N LYS A 64 10.55 -0.89 -14.69
CA LYS A 64 10.46 0.28 -13.83
C LYS A 64 9.02 0.33 -13.32
N LYS A 65 8.82 0.44 -12.00
CA LYS A 65 7.53 0.94 -11.51
C LYS A 65 7.36 2.33 -12.11
N SER A 66 6.47 2.48 -13.09
CA SER A 66 6.00 3.81 -13.46
C SER A 66 5.36 4.35 -12.19
N GLY A 67 6.01 5.32 -11.57
CA GLY A 67 5.54 5.89 -10.31
C GLY A 67 4.16 6.47 -10.59
N LYS A 68 3.11 5.77 -10.14
CA LYS A 68 1.67 5.99 -10.43
C LYS A 68 1.50 7.16 -11.39
N GLU A 69 1.80 6.92 -12.67
CA GLU A 69 1.72 7.97 -13.67
C GLU A 69 0.33 8.55 -13.56
N GLY A 70 0.27 9.84 -13.21
CA GLY A 70 -0.89 10.44 -12.53
C GLY A 70 -2.15 10.03 -13.24
N LYS A 71 -2.86 9.03 -12.69
CA LYS A 71 -4.00 8.44 -13.39
C LYS A 71 -4.94 9.59 -13.67
N ARG A 72 -5.27 9.75 -14.95
CA ARG A 72 -6.23 10.73 -15.43
C ARG A 72 -7.43 10.72 -14.47
N PRO A 73 -7.77 11.85 -13.84
CA PRO A 73 -8.90 11.89 -12.93
C PRO A 73 -10.17 11.46 -13.65
N ALA A 74 -11.04 10.72 -12.97
CA ALA A 74 -12.25 10.16 -13.58
C ALA A 74 -13.21 11.24 -14.15
N TRP A 75 -13.16 12.47 -13.62
CA TRP A 75 -13.96 13.60 -14.09
C TRP A 75 -13.38 14.28 -15.34
N LEU A 76 -12.16 13.97 -15.77
CA LEU A 76 -11.48 14.69 -16.85
C LEU A 76 -11.77 14.03 -18.21
N SER A 77 -12.70 14.56 -19.00
CA SER A 77 -12.97 14.10 -20.38
C SER A 77 -11.88 14.56 -21.38
N HIS A 78 -11.78 13.89 -22.54
CA HIS A 78 -10.79 14.21 -23.58
C HIS A 78 -10.90 15.66 -24.02
N ASP A 79 -12.12 16.13 -24.24
CA ASP A 79 -12.40 17.48 -24.73
C ASP A 79 -12.03 18.51 -23.66
N LEU A 80 -12.38 18.27 -22.40
CA LEU A 80 -11.97 19.14 -21.29
C LEU A 80 -10.45 19.21 -21.12
N LEU A 81 -9.73 18.13 -21.44
CA LEU A 81 -8.27 18.13 -21.46
C LEU A 81 -7.71 18.98 -22.62
N VAL A 82 -8.35 18.98 -23.78
CA VAL A 82 -7.98 19.85 -24.91
C VAL A 82 -8.18 21.32 -24.52
N GLU A 83 -9.32 21.66 -23.91
CA GLU A 83 -9.62 23.01 -23.41
C GLU A 83 -8.59 23.47 -22.37
N LEU A 84 -8.25 22.61 -21.40
CA LEU A 84 -7.22 22.89 -20.40
C LEU A 84 -5.84 23.16 -21.03
N LYS A 85 -5.49 22.45 -22.11
CA LYS A 85 -4.27 22.71 -22.88
C LYS A 85 -4.37 24.05 -23.62
N GLY A 86 -5.52 24.39 -24.20
CA GLY A 86 -5.83 25.68 -24.81
C GLY A 86 -5.62 26.84 -23.83
N LYS A 87 -6.26 26.78 -22.66
CA LYS A 87 -6.07 27.75 -21.57
C LYS A 87 -4.59 27.92 -21.19
N LYS A 88 -3.84 26.82 -21.11
CA LYS A 88 -2.40 26.86 -20.79
C LYS A 88 -1.58 27.55 -21.89
N ARG A 89 -1.94 27.38 -23.16
CA ARG A 89 -1.33 28.10 -24.29
C ARG A 89 -1.65 29.60 -24.22
N MET A 90 -2.91 29.96 -24.01
CA MET A 90 -3.32 31.36 -23.84
C MET A 90 -2.63 32.03 -22.66
N HIS A 91 -2.47 31.35 -21.52
CA HIS A 91 -1.71 31.89 -20.41
C HIS A 91 -0.26 32.27 -20.80
N ARG A 92 0.40 31.43 -21.62
CA ARG A 92 1.75 31.72 -22.12
C ARG A 92 1.75 32.90 -23.08
N GLN A 93 0.73 33.03 -23.92
CA GLN A 93 0.60 34.15 -24.86
C GLN A 93 0.26 35.46 -24.14
N TRP A 94 -0.64 35.44 -23.16
CA TRP A 94 -0.94 36.58 -22.29
C TRP A 94 0.32 37.06 -21.54
N LYS A 95 1.14 36.13 -21.02
CA LYS A 95 2.44 36.47 -20.41
C LYS A 95 3.44 37.12 -21.38
N LYS A 96 3.24 36.94 -22.69
CA LYS A 96 4.01 37.56 -23.77
C LYS A 96 3.30 38.77 -24.41
N VAL A 97 2.17 39.23 -23.83
CA VAL A 97 1.36 40.36 -24.32
C VAL A 97 0.77 40.12 -25.73
N LEU A 98 0.65 38.86 -26.16
CA LEU A 98 0.13 38.49 -27.48
C LEU A 98 -1.40 38.27 -27.49
N VAL A 99 -2.02 38.21 -26.31
CA VAL A 99 -3.45 37.94 -26.12
C VAL A 99 -3.97 38.89 -25.05
N SER A 100 -5.18 39.41 -25.23
CA SER A 100 -5.81 40.30 -24.25
C SER A 100 -5.99 39.60 -22.91
N ARG A 101 -5.89 40.37 -21.83
CA ARG A 101 -6.14 39.88 -20.47
C ARG A 101 -7.57 39.34 -20.34
N GLU A 102 -8.52 39.99 -21.01
CA GLU A 102 -9.95 39.64 -21.05
C GLU A 102 -10.15 38.24 -21.68
N ASP A 103 -9.60 37.98 -22.86
CA ASP A 103 -9.75 36.69 -23.56
C ASP A 103 -9.22 35.51 -22.73
N TYR A 104 -8.07 35.72 -22.07
CA TYR A 104 -7.52 34.72 -21.15
C TYR A 104 -8.42 34.51 -19.94
N ARG A 105 -8.95 35.59 -19.35
CA ARG A 105 -9.82 35.54 -18.17
C ARG A 105 -11.10 34.77 -18.48
N ASP A 106 -11.69 34.99 -19.65
CA ASP A 106 -12.96 34.36 -20.03
C ASP A 106 -12.77 32.87 -20.33
N THR A 107 -11.72 32.51 -21.09
CA THR A 107 -11.32 31.10 -21.28
C THR A 107 -11.01 30.41 -19.95
N ALA A 108 -10.37 31.12 -19.01
CA ALA A 108 -10.04 30.58 -17.70
C ALA A 108 -11.28 30.35 -16.82
N ARG A 109 -12.27 31.23 -16.89
CA ARG A 109 -13.58 31.07 -16.23
C ARG A 109 -14.35 29.89 -16.82
N PHE A 110 -14.47 29.82 -18.13
CA PHE A 110 -15.10 28.71 -18.84
C PHE A 110 -14.51 27.35 -18.43
N CYS A 111 -13.18 27.21 -18.49
CA CYS A 111 -12.52 25.99 -18.04
C CYS A 111 -12.80 25.64 -16.57
N LYS A 112 -12.90 26.65 -15.69
CA LYS A 112 -13.19 26.44 -14.26
C LYS A 112 -14.61 25.91 -14.07
N ASP A 113 -15.57 26.43 -14.81
CA ASP A 113 -16.97 26.04 -14.73
C ASP A 113 -17.20 24.64 -15.30
N GLU A 114 -16.58 24.30 -16.43
CA GLU A 114 -16.64 22.94 -16.99
C GLU A 114 -16.00 21.90 -16.06
N ILE A 115 -14.88 22.23 -15.40
CA ILE A 115 -14.30 21.37 -14.37
C ILE A 115 -15.27 21.18 -13.18
N ARG A 116 -15.97 22.23 -12.77
CA ARG A 116 -16.95 22.15 -11.68
C ARG A 116 -18.10 21.22 -12.09
N LYS A 117 -18.69 21.43 -13.27
CA LYS A 117 -19.77 20.58 -13.80
C LYS A 117 -19.34 19.12 -13.93
N ALA A 118 -18.18 18.85 -14.50
CA ALA A 118 -17.68 17.49 -14.69
C ALA A 118 -17.45 16.75 -13.36
N LYS A 119 -16.97 17.46 -12.32
CA LYS A 119 -16.85 16.90 -10.97
C LYS A 119 -18.20 16.61 -10.34
N THR A 120 -19.14 17.58 -10.40
CA THR A 120 -20.49 17.41 -9.87
C THR A 120 -21.19 16.23 -10.54
N TRP A 121 -21.06 16.11 -11.87
CA TRP A 121 -21.66 15.02 -12.64
C TRP A 121 -21.07 13.64 -12.26
N LEU A 122 -19.75 13.55 -12.07
CA LEU A 122 -19.11 12.35 -11.55
C LEU A 122 -19.62 11.97 -10.15
N GLU A 123 -19.70 12.94 -9.23
CA GLU A 123 -20.16 12.72 -7.85
C GLU A 123 -21.63 12.27 -7.83
N LEU A 124 -22.48 12.87 -8.66
CA LEU A 124 -23.88 12.48 -8.82
C LEU A 124 -24.03 11.07 -9.38
N ASN A 125 -23.24 10.69 -10.38
CA ASN A 125 -23.26 9.32 -10.92
C ASN A 125 -22.79 8.30 -9.89
N LEU A 126 -21.76 8.61 -9.09
CA LEU A 126 -21.29 7.75 -8.01
C LEU A 126 -22.32 7.60 -6.89
N ALA A 127 -23.10 8.64 -6.58
CA ALA A 127 -24.15 8.58 -5.58
C ALA A 127 -25.37 7.77 -6.05
N ARG A 128 -25.68 7.81 -7.35
CA ARG A 128 -26.78 7.04 -7.95
C ARG A 128 -26.47 5.56 -8.13
N ASP A 129 -25.20 5.20 -8.30
CA ASP A 129 -24.77 3.82 -8.51
C ASP A 129 -24.75 3.02 -7.19
N THR A 130 -25.94 2.62 -6.72
CA THR A 130 -26.14 1.81 -5.49
C THR A 130 -25.56 0.40 -5.60
N LYS A 131 -25.29 -0.08 -6.81
CA LYS A 131 -24.74 -1.42 -7.07
C LYS A 131 -23.22 -1.45 -6.91
N ASN A 132 -22.54 -0.33 -7.12
CA ASN A 132 -21.08 -0.25 -7.11
C ASN A 132 -20.51 0.60 -5.97
N ASN A 133 -20.72 0.14 -4.73
CA ASN A 133 -20.15 0.75 -3.53
C ASN A 133 -18.62 0.92 -3.62
N LYS A 134 -17.94 0.01 -4.34
CA LYS A 134 -16.48 0.04 -4.54
C LYS A 134 -16.02 1.29 -5.31
N GLY A 135 -16.81 1.76 -6.28
CA GLY A 135 -16.52 2.99 -7.03
C GLY A 135 -16.53 4.24 -6.15
N PHE A 136 -17.55 4.35 -5.30
CA PHE A 136 -17.72 5.44 -4.34
C PHE A 136 -16.58 5.48 -3.32
N TYR A 137 -16.31 4.38 -2.61
CA TYR A 137 -15.22 4.33 -1.63
C TYR A 137 -13.85 4.59 -2.25
N ARG A 138 -13.61 4.12 -3.49
CA ARG A 138 -12.39 4.44 -4.23
C ARG A 138 -12.25 5.95 -4.50
N TYR A 139 -13.32 6.63 -4.88
CA TYR A 139 -13.32 8.07 -5.11
C TYR A 139 -13.08 8.86 -3.81
N VAL A 140 -13.77 8.48 -2.73
CA VAL A 140 -13.60 9.07 -1.39
C VAL A 140 -12.17 8.88 -0.90
N ASN A 141 -11.61 7.67 -1.01
CA ASN A 141 -10.23 7.38 -0.60
C ASN A 141 -9.20 8.10 -1.46
N GLN A 142 -9.50 8.40 -2.74
CA GLN A 142 -8.64 9.25 -3.58
C GLN A 142 -8.68 10.73 -3.14
N LYS A 143 -9.83 11.22 -2.68
CA LYS A 143 -10.02 12.59 -2.18
C LYS A 143 -9.45 12.79 -0.78
N ARG A 144 -9.57 11.78 0.08
CA ARG A 144 -8.93 11.70 1.39
C ARG A 144 -7.43 11.55 1.15
N LYS A 145 -6.70 12.67 1.05
CA LYS A 145 -5.23 12.72 0.86
C LYS A 145 -4.42 12.10 2.01
N VAL A 146 -5.05 11.31 2.88
CA VAL A 146 -4.40 10.62 3.98
C VAL A 146 -3.66 9.44 3.38
N LYS A 147 -2.34 9.50 3.44
CA LYS A 147 -1.52 8.29 3.37
C LYS A 147 -1.88 7.57 4.67
N GLU A 148 -2.68 6.50 4.59
CA GLU A 148 -2.91 5.58 5.71
C GLU A 148 -1.56 4.99 6.09
N SER A 149 -0.83 5.74 6.89
CA SER A 149 0.41 5.37 7.53
C SER A 149 0.08 5.51 8.99
N ILE A 150 0.39 4.45 9.74
CA ILE A 150 0.32 4.50 11.20
C ILE A 150 1.08 5.76 11.63
N PRO A 151 0.47 6.66 12.41
CA PRO A 151 1.16 7.82 12.95
C PRO A 151 2.47 7.40 13.65
N PRO A 152 3.42 8.32 13.85
CA PRO A 152 4.59 8.02 14.67
C PRO A 152 4.17 7.40 16.01
N LEU A 153 4.78 6.27 16.37
CA LEU A 153 4.49 5.55 17.62
C LEU A 153 5.56 5.89 18.65
N MET A 154 5.22 5.81 19.94
CA MET A 154 6.22 5.86 21.02
C MET A 154 6.65 4.45 21.39
N SER A 155 7.96 4.20 21.45
CA SER A 155 8.49 2.95 21.99
C SER A 155 8.42 2.93 23.53
N LYS A 156 8.63 1.74 24.12
CA LYS A 156 8.83 1.59 25.58
C LYS A 156 9.99 2.44 26.13
N SER A 157 10.96 2.76 25.28
CA SER A 157 12.09 3.65 25.59
C SER A 157 11.79 5.13 25.33
N CYS A 158 10.51 5.52 25.26
CA CYS A 158 10.05 6.90 25.00
C CYS A 158 10.62 7.54 23.72
N LYS A 159 11.01 6.73 22.72
CA LYS A 159 11.53 7.21 21.45
C LYS A 159 10.40 7.30 20.43
N VAL A 160 10.33 8.41 19.70
CA VAL A 160 9.40 8.58 18.57
C VAL A 160 9.89 7.73 17.40
N VAL A 161 9.06 6.79 17.00
CA VAL A 161 9.32 5.83 15.93
C VAL A 161 8.57 6.26 14.67
N THR A 162 9.32 6.52 13.60
CA THR A 162 8.75 7.03 12.34
C THR A 162 8.84 6.03 11.19
N THR A 163 9.74 5.04 11.25
CA THR A 163 9.91 4.04 10.18
C THR A 163 8.94 2.87 10.32
N ASP A 164 8.47 2.32 9.20
CA ASP A 164 7.44 1.27 9.21
C ASP A 164 7.93 -0.03 9.88
N ARG A 165 9.24 -0.35 9.77
CA ARG A 165 9.85 -1.51 10.42
C ARG A 165 9.81 -1.37 11.94
N GLU A 166 10.31 -0.27 12.46
CA GLU A 166 10.35 -0.03 13.90
C GLU A 166 8.91 0.06 14.48
N LYS A 167 7.95 0.63 13.73
CA LYS A 167 6.53 0.63 14.13
C LYS A 167 5.98 -0.79 14.27
N ALA A 168 6.29 -1.68 13.31
CA ALA A 168 5.88 -3.07 13.37
C ALA A 168 6.49 -3.80 14.58
N GLU A 169 7.76 -3.53 14.91
CA GLU A 169 8.42 -4.08 16.09
C GLU A 169 7.76 -3.61 17.39
N VAL A 170 7.44 -2.31 17.51
CA VAL A 170 6.72 -1.76 18.68
C VAL A 170 5.37 -2.44 18.88
N VAL A 171 4.57 -2.57 17.81
CA VAL A 171 3.26 -3.21 17.85
C VAL A 171 3.38 -4.70 18.18
N ASN A 172 4.34 -5.41 17.57
CA ASN A 172 4.58 -6.83 17.84
C ASN A 172 4.98 -7.05 19.31
N ASN A 173 5.85 -6.21 19.85
CA ASN A 173 6.27 -6.27 21.25
C ASN A 173 5.11 -5.99 22.22
N PHE A 174 4.19 -5.09 21.85
CA PHE A 174 2.98 -4.84 22.63
C PHE A 174 2.06 -6.07 22.64
N PHE A 175 1.77 -6.64 21.47
CA PHE A 175 0.96 -7.86 21.37
C PHE A 175 1.60 -9.02 22.16
N ALA A 176 2.89 -9.27 21.97
CA ALA A 176 3.61 -10.28 22.74
C ALA A 176 3.49 -10.03 24.24
N SER A 177 3.60 -8.78 24.71
CA SER A 177 3.44 -8.46 26.14
C SER A 177 2.05 -8.79 26.69
N VAL A 178 0.99 -8.62 25.89
CA VAL A 178 -0.39 -8.96 26.29
C VAL A 178 -0.58 -10.48 26.38
N PHE A 179 0.00 -11.24 25.46
CA PHE A 179 -0.14 -12.71 25.41
C PHE A 179 0.90 -13.48 26.23
N THR A 180 2.00 -12.84 26.61
CA THR A 180 3.06 -13.43 27.47
C THR A 180 2.93 -12.93 28.91
N GLY A 181 1.76 -12.40 29.29
CA GLY A 181 1.43 -12.01 30.64
C GLY A 181 1.47 -13.20 31.60
N SER A 182 2.59 -13.29 32.33
CA SER A 182 2.82 -14.13 33.51
C SER A 182 2.82 -15.65 33.28
N LEU A 183 3.88 -16.17 32.65
CA LEU A 183 4.48 -17.43 33.10
C LEU A 183 5.49 -17.08 34.20
N ALA A 184 5.01 -16.63 35.35
CA ALA A 184 5.79 -16.84 36.56
C ALA A 184 5.93 -18.36 36.70
N PRO A 185 7.14 -18.93 36.82
CA PRO A 185 7.27 -20.34 37.11
C PRO A 185 6.73 -20.50 38.53
N HIS A 186 5.49 -20.96 38.64
CA HIS A 186 5.03 -21.56 39.88
C HIS A 186 6.00 -22.71 40.14
N THR A 187 6.87 -22.53 41.12
CA THR A 187 7.59 -23.61 41.78
C THR A 187 6.54 -24.61 42.27
N SER A 188 6.27 -25.62 41.46
CA SER A 188 5.43 -26.76 41.82
C SER A 188 6.28 -27.70 42.68
N GLN A 189 6.31 -27.43 43.99
CA GLN A 189 6.50 -28.51 44.96
C GLN A 189 5.24 -29.37 44.91
N GLY A 190 5.43 -30.67 44.65
CA GLY A 190 4.35 -31.63 44.52
C GLY A 190 3.57 -31.83 45.82
N ASN A 191 2.30 -32.21 45.66
CA ASN A 191 1.70 -33.41 46.26
C ASN A 191 0.21 -33.53 45.90
N GLY A 192 -0.19 -34.73 45.47
CA GLY A 192 -1.55 -35.28 45.69
C GLY A 192 -2.56 -35.16 44.55
N PRO A 193 -3.21 -36.27 44.13
CA PRO A 193 -4.34 -36.24 43.20
C PRO A 193 -5.64 -36.00 43.98
N PHE A 194 -6.49 -35.10 43.48
CA PHE A 194 -7.89 -35.06 43.88
C PHE A 194 -8.78 -34.74 42.68
N ASP A 195 -9.62 -35.71 42.34
CA ASP A 195 -10.75 -35.61 41.43
C ASP A 195 -11.80 -34.61 41.94
N GLY A 196 -12.48 -33.91 41.03
CA GLY A 196 -13.65 -33.11 41.38
C GLY A 196 -14.05 -32.05 40.35
N ASP A 197 -14.81 -32.49 39.35
CA ASP A 197 -16.04 -31.93 38.75
C ASP A 197 -16.26 -30.40 38.53
N HIS A 198 -17.03 -30.14 37.46
CA HIS A 198 -17.28 -28.92 36.72
C HIS A 198 -17.98 -27.76 37.47
N GLY A 199 -17.65 -26.53 37.04
CA GLY A 199 -18.48 -25.33 37.31
C GLY A 199 -17.99 -24.10 36.57
N GLY A 200 -18.65 -23.76 35.45
CA GLY A 200 -18.29 -22.62 34.61
C GLY A 200 -18.52 -21.25 35.26
N LYS A 201 -17.68 -20.28 34.88
CA LYS A 201 -17.96 -18.84 34.96
C LYS A 201 -17.39 -18.16 33.72
N GLY A 202 -18.25 -17.42 33.01
CA GLY A 202 -17.94 -16.66 31.81
C GLY A 202 -17.00 -15.47 32.05
N PRO A 203 -16.67 -14.72 30.99
CA PRO A 203 -15.62 -13.70 31.03
C PRO A 203 -16.07 -12.48 31.86
N PRO A 204 -15.18 -11.85 32.64
CA PRO A 204 -15.52 -10.62 33.33
C PRO A 204 -15.54 -9.45 32.35
N THR A 205 -16.72 -8.86 32.22
CA THR A 205 -16.98 -7.49 31.76
C THR A 205 -16.62 -6.50 32.88
N LEU A 206 -15.90 -5.42 32.55
CA LEU A 206 -15.81 -4.11 33.24
C LEU A 206 -14.54 -3.40 32.71
N SER A 207 -14.48 -2.12 32.36
CA SER A 207 -15.44 -1.02 32.27
C SER A 207 -14.71 0.17 31.64
N GLU A 208 -15.42 0.95 30.84
CA GLU A 208 -15.02 2.31 30.42
C GLU A 208 -15.08 3.31 31.59
N ASP A 209 -14.42 4.46 31.36
CA ASP A 209 -14.44 5.75 32.10
C ASP A 209 -13.56 5.88 33.35
N GLN A 210 -12.90 7.01 33.65
CA GLN A 210 -12.68 8.35 33.05
C GLN A 210 -11.42 8.92 33.78
N VAL A 211 -10.61 9.82 33.24
CA VAL A 211 -10.79 11.29 33.12
C VAL A 211 -9.77 11.82 32.09
#